data_AF-A0AAE8QRI8-F1
#
_entry.id   AF-A0AAE8QRI8-F1
#
_cell.length_a   1.000
_cell.length_b   1.000
_cell.length_c   1.000
_cell.angle_alpha   90.00
_cell.angle_beta   90.00
_cell.angle_gamma   90.00
#
_symmetry.space_group_name_H-M   'P 1'
#
loop_
_entity.id
_entity.type
_entity.pdbx_description
1 polymer ?
#
loop_
_entity_poly.entity_id
_entity_poly.type
_entity_poly.pdbx_seq_one_letter_code
_entity_poly.pdbx_strand_id
1 'polypeptide(L)' 'MTKIFLVSITKNMDEPVSEQKVKEKVFEKKSKLKAYLNKEGYMKESKNQYVKITDESILVAAIQKIKIKK' A
#
# COMPACT_ATOMS: atom_id res chain seq x y z
N MET A 1 -23.38 0.35 -5.61
CA MET A 1 -22.09 1.07 -5.44
C MET A 1 -20.98 0.07 -5.22
N THR A 2 -20.11 -0.10 -6.20
CA THR A 2 -18.92 -0.94 -6.06
C THR A 2 -17.84 -0.14 -5.34
N LYS A 3 -17.12 -0.78 -4.42
CA LYS A 3 -16.03 -0.15 -3.67
C LYS A 3 -14.77 -0.95 -3.92
N ILE A 4 -13.67 -0.27 -4.23
CA ILE A 4 -12.35 -0.88 -4.35
C ILE A 4 -11.37 -0.16 -3.43
N PHE A 5 -10.32 -0.87 -3.05
CA PHE A 5 -9.20 -0.37 -2.27
C PHE A 5 -7.95 -0.41 -3.15
N LEU A 6 -7.49 0.76 -3.58
CA LEU A 6 -6.22 0.91 -4.28
C LEU A 6 -5.11 1.03 -3.23
N VAL A 7 -4.01 0.31 -3.45
CA VAL A 7 -2.81 0.36 -2.63
C VAL A 7 -1.66 0.80 -3.50
N SER A 8 -1.01 1.89 -3.11
CA SER A 8 0.20 2.40 -3.75
C SER A 8 1.36 2.15 -2.80
N ILE A 9 2.34 1.35 -3.23
CA ILE A 9 3.52 1.00 -2.44
C ILE A 9 4.71 1.79 -2.99
N THR A 10 5.29 2.65 -2.17
CA THR A 10 6.49 3.43 -2.48
C THR A 10 7.67 2.90 -1.67
N LYS A 11 8.86 2.86 -2.28
CA LYS A 11 10.11 2.55 -1.59
C LYS A 11 10.85 3.87 -1.37
N ASN A 12 10.99 4.30 -0.13
CA ASN A 12 11.87 5.42 0.19
C ASN A 12 13.30 4.89 0.26
N MET A 13 14.13 5.34 -0.68
CA MET A 13 15.59 5.23 -0.64
C MET A 13 16.14 6.66 -0.67
N ASP A 14 17.25 6.92 0.02
CA ASP A 14 17.94 8.22 0.08
C ASP A 14 18.55 8.67 -1.27
N GLU A 15 18.39 7.87 -2.34
CA GLU A 15 18.89 8.17 -3.68
C GLU A 15 17.85 8.91 -4.57
N PRO A 16 18.32 9.76 -5.51
CA PRO A 16 17.46 10.66 -6.28
C PRO A 16 16.51 9.93 -7.24
N VAL A 17 15.24 9.83 -6.84
CA VAL A 17 13.93 10.01 -7.54
C VAL A 17 13.69 9.43 -8.96
N SER A 18 14.65 8.87 -9.70
CA SER A 18 14.43 8.42 -11.08
C SER A 18 13.78 7.03 -11.21
N GLU A 19 13.81 6.19 -10.18
CA GLU A 19 13.20 4.85 -10.18
C GLU A 19 12.51 4.47 -8.86
N GLN A 20 11.73 5.39 -8.27
CA GLN A 20 10.78 4.96 -7.23
C GLN A 20 9.77 3.99 -7.86
N LYS A 21 10.02 2.68 -7.74
CA LYS A 21 9.14 1.62 -8.20
C LYS A 21 7.85 1.67 -7.39
N VAL A 22 6.89 2.45 -7.87
CA VAL A 22 5.53 2.49 -7.33
C VAL A 22 4.83 1.20 -7.75
N LYS A 23 4.54 0.34 -6.78
CA LYS A 23 3.76 -0.88 -7.04
C LYS A 23 2.32 -0.65 -6.64
N GLU A 24 1.42 -0.73 -7.61
CA GLU A 24 -0.02 -0.57 -7.38
C GLU A 24 -0.73 -1.91 -7.30
N LYS A 25 -1.68 -2.03 -6.36
CA LYS A 25 -2.56 -3.20 -6.24
C LYS A 25 -3.99 -2.78 -5.91
N VAL A 26 -4.95 -3.46 -6.52
CA VAL A 26 -6.38 -3.22 -6.29
C VAL A 26 -6.99 -4.40 -5.54
N PHE A 27 -7.79 -4.10 -4.53
CA PHE A 27 -8.54 -5.09 -3.75
C PHE A 27 -10.01 -4.72 -3.68
N GLU A 28 -10.90 -5.68 -3.93
CA GLU A 28 -12.35 -5.47 -3.82
C GLU A 28 -12.84 -5.46 -2.37
N LYS A 29 -12.14 -6.17 -1.47
CA LYS A 29 -12.52 -6.33 -0.06
C LYS A 29 -11.39 -5.86 0.86
N LYS A 30 -11.75 -5.13 1.92
CA LYS A 30 -10.81 -4.69 2.97
C LYS A 30 -10.14 -5.84 3.70
N SER A 31 -10.82 -6.98 3.86
CA SER A 31 -10.25 -8.18 4.49
C SER A 31 -9.09 -8.76 3.66
N LYS A 32 -9.27 -8.88 2.34
CA LYS A 32 -8.21 -9.33 1.40
C LYS A 32 -7.00 -8.41 1.46
N LEU A 33 -7.23 -7.10 1.45
CA LEU A 33 -6.18 -6.09 1.61
C LEU A 33 -5.38 -6.30 2.92
N LYS A 34 -6.08 -6.40 4.06
CA LYS A 34 -5.42 -6.61 5.36
C LYS A 34 -4.65 -7.91 5.43
N ALA A 35 -5.21 -9.00 4.90
CA ALA A 35 -4.54 -10.30 4.86
C ALA A 35 -3.25 -10.23 4.03
N TYR A 36 -3.30 -9.54 2.88
CA TYR A 36 -2.11 -9.28 2.07
C TYR A 36 -1.04 -8.51 2.83
N LEU A 37 -1.40 -7.36 3.43
CA LEU A 37 -0.45 -6.52 4.17
C LEU A 37 0.18 -7.28 5.34
N ASN A 38 -0.62 -8.04 6.10
CA ASN A 38 -0.11 -8.86 7.20
C ASN A 38 0.83 -9.96 6.70
N LYS A 39 0.45 -10.69 5.64
CA LYS A 39 1.29 -11.74 5.03
C LYS A 39 2.63 -11.19 4.53
N GLU A 40 2.63 -9.99 3.98
CA GLU A 40 3.85 -9.33 3.47
C GLU A 40 4.69 -8.68 4.57
N GLY A 41 4.21 -8.65 5.82
CA GLY A 41 4.92 -8.06 6.97
C GLY A 41 4.78 -6.55 7.10
N TYR A 42 3.76 -5.94 6.50
CA TYR A 42 3.46 -4.53 6.68
C TYR A 42 2.76 -4.27 8.02
N MET A 43 3.31 -3.35 8.80
CA MET A 43 2.73 -2.85 10.03
C MET A 43 1.84 -1.64 9.77
N LYS A 44 0.76 -1.52 10.54
CA LYS A 44 -0.15 -0.38 10.43
C LYS A 44 0.48 0.83 11.11
N GLU A 45 0.72 1.89 10.34
CA GLU A 45 1.25 3.15 10.86
C GLU A 45 0.11 4.15 11.11
N SER A 46 -0.76 4.34 10.11
CA SER A 46 -1.89 5.27 10.20
C SER A 46 -3.20 4.66 9.68
N LYS A 47 -4.29 5.43 9.64
CA LYS A 47 -5.63 4.95 9.22
C LYS A 47 -5.64 4.27 7.85
N ASN A 48 -4.88 4.83 6.92
CA ASN A 48 -4.79 4.41 5.52
C ASN A 48 -3.34 4.16 5.08
N GLN A 49 -2.42 3.99 6.02
CA GLN A 49 -1.00 3.84 5.72
C GLN A 49 -0.42 2.68 6.50
N TYR A 50 0.35 1.86 5.81
CA TYR A 50 1.10 0.76 6.39
C TYR A 50 2.56 0.90 5.98
N VAL A 51 3.47 0.49 6.84
CA VAL A 51 4.90 0.57 6.61
C VAL A 51 5.52 -0.80 6.78
N LYS A 52 6.50 -1.13 5.96
CA LYS A 52 7.36 -2.30 6.13
C LYS A 52 8.79 -1.80 6.17
N ILE A 53 9.44 -2.01 7.30
CA ILE A 53 10.85 -1.70 7.49
C ILE A 53 11.63 -2.94 7.06
N THR A 54 12.60 -2.74 6.18
CA THR A 54 13.57 -3.75 5.76
C THR A 54 14.97 -3.21 6.07
N ASP A 55 15.98 -4.08 6.18
CA ASP A 55 17.36 -3.68 6.52
C ASP A 55 17.90 -2.49 5.72
N GLU A 56 17.45 -2.34 4.47
CA GLU A 56 17.99 -1.36 3.53
C GLU A 56 16.99 -0.28 3.10
N SER A 57 15.72 -0.35 3.51
CA SER A 57 14.70 0.62 3.05
C SER A 57 13.39 0.58 3.84
N ILE A 58 12.63 1.67 3.72
CA ILE A 58 11.26 1.75 4.21
C ILE A 58 10.30 1.69 3.03
N LEU A 59 9.41 0.71 3.07
CA LEU A 59 8.31 0.57 2.12
C LEU A 59 7.04 1.14 2.73
N VAL A 60 6.41 2.11 2.07
CA VAL A 60 5.17 2.73 2.51
C VAL A 60 4.03 2.28 1.59
N ALA A 61 2.99 1.69 2.16
CA ALA A 61 1.77 1.27 1.48
C ALA A 61 0.61 2.21 1.85
N ALA A 62 0.27 3.11 0.92
CA ALA A 62 -0.86 4.02 1.05
C ALA A 62 -2.14 3.41 0.47
N ILE A 63 -3.25 3.52 1.20
CA ILE A 63 -4.54 2.89 0.84
C ILE A 63 -5.55 3.98 0.48
N GLN A 64 -6.08 3.92 -0.73
CA GLN A 64 -7.18 4.77 -1.18
C GLN A 64 -8.46 3.95 -1.36
N LYS A 65 -9.57 4.46 -0.84
CA LYS A 65 -10.89 3.84 -0.99
C LYS A 65 -11.67 4.55 -2.09
N ILE A 66 -11.85 3.87 -3.21
CA ILE A 66 -12.55 4.41 -4.38
C ILE A 66 -13.97 3.84 -4.40
N LYS A 67 -14.96 4.73 -4.51
CA LYS A 67 -16.37 4.35 -4.71
C LYS A 67 -16.69 4.54 -6.20
N ILE A 68 -17.02 3.46 -6.88
CA ILE A 68 -17.45 3.51 -8.27
C ILE A 68 -18.99 3.56 -8.26
N LYS A 69 -19.54 4.66 -8.78
CA LYS A 69 -20.95 4.74 -9.16
C LYS A 69 -21.08 4.04 -10.52
N LYS A 70 -22.02 3.10 -10.58
CA LYS A 70 -22.39 2.42 -11.82
C LYS A 70 -23.43 3.27 -12.53
#